data_AF-A0ABD7S2A8-F1
#
_entry.id   AF-A0ABD7S2A8-F1
#
_cell.length_a   1.000
_cell.length_b   1.000
_cell.length_c   1.000
_cell.angle_alpha   90.00
_cell.angle_beta   90.00
_cell.angle_gamma   90.00
#
_symmetry.space_group_name_H-M   'P 1'
#
loop_
_entity.id
_entity.type
_entity.pdbx_description
1 polymer ?
#
loop_
_entity_poly.entity_id
_entity_poly.type
_entity_poly.pdbx_seq_one_letter_code
_entity_poly.pdbx_strand_id
1 'polypeptide(L)'
;MTTLIAPRLHDIGGLEVRRAVPTLQARSIGPFVFVDHMGPAVLEPNHGIDVRPHPHIGLATVTFLWAGEIGHRDTLGSDQVIRPGDVNWMTAGRG
;
A
#
# COMPACT_ATOMS: atom_id res chain seq x y z
N MET A 1 24.08 -12.30 -9.60
CA MET A 1 23.01 -13.31 -9.66
C MET A 1 21.69 -12.64 -9.32
N THR A 2 20.62 -12.92 -10.05
CA THR A 2 19.28 -12.39 -9.77
C THR A 2 18.58 -13.27 -8.74
N THR A 3 18.02 -12.67 -7.69
CA THR A 3 17.20 -13.38 -6.69
C THR A 3 15.73 -13.23 -7.04
N LEU A 4 15.02 -14.34 -7.21
CA LEU A 4 13.57 -14.35 -7.36
C LEU A 4 12.91 -14.37 -5.98
N ILE A 5 12.04 -13.40 -5.70
CA ILE A 5 11.28 -13.31 -4.46
C ILE A 5 9.83 -13.68 -4.75
N ALA A 6 9.38 -14.81 -4.19
CA ALA A 6 7.97 -15.17 -4.22
C ALA A 6 7.20 -14.33 -3.18
N PRO A 7 6.18 -13.57 -3.58
CA PRO A 7 5.40 -12.78 -2.64
C PRO A 7 4.55 -13.67 -1.73
N ARG A 8 4.28 -13.21 -0.52
CA ARG A 8 3.40 -13.90 0.43
C ARG A 8 2.03 -13.23 0.49
N LEU A 9 1.00 -14.02 0.72
CA LEU A 9 -0.34 -13.51 0.97
C LEU A 9 -0.43 -12.93 2.38
N HIS A 10 -1.11 -11.80 2.50
CA HIS A 10 -1.33 -11.11 3.77
C HIS A 10 -2.69 -10.42 3.76
N ASP A 11 -3.44 -10.52 4.86
CA ASP A 11 -4.70 -9.80 5.02
C ASP A 11 -4.44 -8.42 5.65
N ILE A 12 -4.98 -7.35 5.05
CA ILE A 12 -4.88 -5.97 5.54
C ILE A 12 -6.21 -5.42 6.06
N GLY A 13 -7.16 -6.31 6.39
CA GLY A 13 -8.48 -5.93 6.90
C GLY A 13 -9.59 -6.21 5.90
N GLY A 14 -9.65 -7.45 5.40
CA GLY A 14 -10.67 -7.92 4.46
C GLY A 14 -10.21 -7.90 3.00
N LEU A 15 -8.99 -7.45 2.71
CA LEU A 15 -8.34 -7.62 1.41
C LEU A 15 -7.06 -8.42 1.59
N GLU A 16 -6.94 -9.51 0.83
CA GLU A 16 -5.68 -10.22 0.68
C GLU A 16 -4.77 -9.51 -0.34
N VAL A 17 -3.53 -9.25 0.08
CA VAL A 17 -2.49 -8.61 -0.73
C VAL A 17 -1.29 -9.54 -0.91
N ARG A 18 -0.53 -9.32 -1.98
CA ARG A 18 0.72 -10.03 -2.25
C ARG A 18 1.90 -9.16 -1.82
N ARG A 19 2.51 -9.48 -0.67
CA ARG A 19 3.68 -8.77 -0.12
C ARG A 19 4.98 -9.30 -0.70
N ALA A 20 5.70 -8.47 -1.44
CA ALA A 20 6.99 -8.83 -2.05
C ALA A 20 8.18 -8.60 -1.10
N VAL A 21 8.19 -7.48 -0.36
CA VAL A 21 9.17 -7.20 0.70
C VAL A 21 8.44 -6.56 1.89
N PRO A 22 8.90 -6.79 3.15
CA PRO A 22 10.08 -7.56 3.52
C PRO A 22 9.87 -9.09 3.52
N THR A 23 10.91 -9.84 3.18
CA THR A 23 10.99 -11.31 3.27
C THR A 23 12.30 -11.74 3.94
N LEU A 24 12.47 -13.05 4.17
CA LEU A 24 13.74 -13.58 4.71
C LEU A 24 14.89 -13.41 3.71
N GLN A 25 14.58 -13.47 2.42
CA GLN A 25 15.53 -13.36 1.32
C GLN A 25 15.95 -11.92 1.04
N ALA A 26 15.06 -10.95 1.29
CA ALA A 26 15.35 -9.53 1.12
C ALA A 26 14.51 -8.67 2.08
N ARG A 27 15.19 -7.86 2.90
CA ARG A 27 14.53 -6.88 3.77
C ARG A 27 14.08 -5.63 3.00
N SER A 28 14.78 -5.28 1.92
CA SER A 28 14.46 -4.17 1.03
C SER A 28 15.06 -4.38 -0.36
N ILE A 29 14.60 -3.58 -1.33
CA ILE A 29 15.20 -3.45 -2.66
C ILE A 29 15.50 -1.96 -2.87
N GLY A 30 16.75 -1.55 -2.69
CA GLY A 30 17.10 -0.13 -2.64
C GLY A 30 16.26 0.61 -1.58
N PRO A 31 15.53 1.68 -1.94
CA PRO A 31 14.67 2.42 -1.00
C PRO A 31 13.33 1.73 -0.70
N PHE A 32 12.95 0.68 -1.44
CA PHE A 32 11.68 -0.01 -1.25
C PHE A 32 11.80 -1.02 -0.08
N VAL A 33 11.34 -0.60 1.10
CA VAL A 33 11.36 -1.42 2.33
C VAL A 33 10.05 -2.20 2.54
N PHE A 34 9.01 -1.87 1.78
CA PHE A 34 7.69 -2.50 1.85
C PHE A 34 7.00 -2.37 0.49
N VAL A 35 6.47 -3.48 -0.04
CA VAL A 35 5.74 -3.48 -1.32
C VAL A 35 4.62 -4.52 -1.25
N ASP A 36 3.38 -4.03 -1.31
CA ASP A 36 2.17 -4.84 -1.46
C ASP A 36 1.55 -4.62 -2.84
N HIS A 37 1.18 -5.71 -3.50
CA HIS A 37 0.29 -5.68 -4.66
C HIS A 37 -1.13 -6.03 -4.20
N MET A 38 -2.02 -5.03 -4.29
CA MET A 38 -3.43 -5.13 -3.90
C MET A 38 -4.27 -5.57 -5.10
N GLY A 39 -4.98 -6.69 -4.97
CA GLY A 39 -5.84 -7.22 -6.02
C GLY A 39 -5.11 -7.99 -7.13
N PRO A 40 -5.75 -8.19 -8.31
CA PRO A 40 -7.13 -7.78 -8.60
C PRO A 40 -8.11 -8.44 -7.64
N ALA A 41 -9.11 -7.68 -7.19
CA ALA A 41 -10.17 -8.14 -6.31
C ALA A 41 -11.47 -7.43 -6.68
N VAL A 42 -12.60 -8.12 -6.48
CA VAL A 42 -13.93 -7.52 -6.57
C VAL A 42 -14.40 -7.29 -5.15
N LEU A 43 -14.68 -6.03 -4.81
CA LEU A 43 -15.21 -5.64 -3.52
C LEU A 43 -16.69 -5.30 -3.70
N GLU A 44 -17.54 -5.92 -2.89
CA GLU A 44 -18.97 -5.63 -2.90
C GLU A 44 -19.21 -4.17 -2.47
N PRO A 45 -20.30 -3.53 -2.93
CA PRO A 45 -20.67 -2.20 -2.47
C PRO A 45 -20.68 -2.11 -0.93
N ASN A 46 -20.10 -1.03 -0.39
CA ASN A 46 -19.93 -0.79 1.04
C ASN A 46 -19.06 -1.80 1.80
N HIS A 47 -18.37 -2.71 1.11
CA HIS A 47 -17.39 -3.65 1.67
C HIS A 47 -15.98 -3.36 1.12
N GLY A 48 -15.70 -2.07 0.90
CA GLY A 48 -14.36 -1.60 0.58
C GLY A 48 -13.41 -1.78 1.76
N ILE A 49 -12.12 -1.64 1.49
CA ILE A 49 -11.09 -1.64 2.54
C ILE A 49 -11.23 -0.36 3.35
N ASP A 50 -11.28 -0.49 4.67
CA ASP A 50 -11.27 0.65 5.60
C ASP A 50 -10.06 0.54 6.54
N VAL A 51 -8.94 1.12 6.10
CA VAL A 51 -7.71 1.16 6.89
C VAL A 51 -7.84 2.28 7.93
N ARG A 52 -8.03 1.89 9.20
CA ARG A 52 -8.14 2.83 10.34
C ARG A 52 -6.91 3.74 10.47
N PRO A 53 -7.04 4.91 11.13
CA PRO A 53 -5.92 5.80 11.39
C PRO A 53 -4.72 5.07 12.02
N HIS A 54 -3.54 5.24 11.42
CA HIS A 54 -2.29 4.66 11.89
C HIS A 54 -1.11 5.58 11.53
N PRO A 55 -0.03 5.61 12.34
CA PRO A 55 1.11 6.49 12.10
C PRO A 55 2.16 5.85 11.18
N HIS A 56 2.96 6.70 10.54
CA HIS A 56 4.20 6.34 9.87
C HIS A 56 5.33 7.29 10.29
N ILE A 57 6.58 6.83 10.25
CA ILE A 57 7.77 7.66 10.52
C ILE A 57 8.92 7.18 9.65
N GLY A 58 9.79 8.10 9.22
CA GLY A 58 11.03 7.78 8.51
C GLY A 58 10.83 7.20 7.11
N LEU A 59 9.64 7.36 6.52
CA LEU A 59 9.28 6.78 5.23
C LEU A 59 8.36 7.69 4.41
N ALA A 60 8.17 7.30 3.15
CA ALA A 60 7.07 7.77 2.31
C ALA A 60 6.26 6.56 1.83
N THR A 61 4.95 6.74 1.70
CA THR A 61 4.07 5.77 1.05
C THR A 61 3.78 6.24 -0.38
N VAL A 62 3.81 5.30 -1.32
CA VAL A 62 3.48 5.56 -2.72
C VAL A 62 2.42 4.55 -3.13
N THR A 63 1.24 5.05 -3.48
CA THR A 63 0.13 4.24 -3.97
C THR A 63 -0.10 4.59 -5.43
N PHE A 64 0.03 3.60 -6.30
CA PHE A 64 -0.39 3.68 -7.70
C PHE A 64 -1.63 2.80 -7.89
N LEU A 65 -2.72 3.39 -8.39
CA LEU A 65 -3.99 2.70 -8.51
C LEU A 65 -4.26 2.27 -9.95
N TRP A 66 -4.47 0.97 -10.16
CA TRP A 66 -4.82 0.42 -11.49
C TRP A 66 -6.33 0.42 -11.78
N ALA A 67 -7.17 0.18 -10.78
CA ALA A 67 -8.62 0.08 -10.92
C ALA A 67 -9.33 0.37 -9.58
N GLY A 68 -10.59 0.79 -9.63
CA GLY A 68 -11.36 1.20 -8.45
C GLY A 68 -11.05 2.63 -8.01
N GLU A 69 -11.34 2.95 -6.74
CA GLU A 69 -11.04 4.24 -6.11
C GLU A 69 -10.55 4.00 -4.67
N ILE A 70 -9.64 4.84 -4.18
CA ILE A 70 -9.17 4.82 -2.78
C ILE A 70 -9.28 6.24 -2.20
N GLY A 71 -9.96 6.37 -1.06
CA GLY A 71 -9.94 7.61 -0.28
C GLY A 71 -8.75 7.65 0.67
N HIS A 72 -7.90 8.67 0.57
CA HIS A 72 -6.80 8.95 1.48
C HIS A 72 -7.11 10.18 2.33
N ARG A 73 -7.00 10.03 3.66
CA ARG A 73 -7.10 11.13 4.63
C ARG A 73 -5.94 11.07 5.61
N ASP A 74 -5.37 12.22 5.95
CA ASP A 74 -4.25 12.29 6.91
C ASP A 74 -4.34 13.47 7.88
N THR A 75 -3.39 13.50 8.82
CA THR A 75 -3.32 14.47 9.92
C THR A 75 -2.92 15.88 9.50
N LEU A 76 -2.47 16.08 8.25
CA LEU A 76 -2.22 17.41 7.69
C LEU A 76 -3.49 18.05 7.10
N GLY A 77 -4.60 17.32 7.10
CA GLY A 77 -5.87 17.74 6.52
C GLY A 77 -6.03 17.40 5.04
N SER A 78 -5.14 16.57 4.48
CA SER A 78 -5.36 16.03 3.14
C SER A 78 -6.60 15.14 3.14
N ASP A 79 -7.45 15.29 2.13
CA ASP A 79 -8.61 14.44 1.86
C ASP A 79 -8.72 14.28 0.35
N GLN A 80 -8.31 13.13 -0.17
CA GLN A 80 -8.14 12.91 -1.60
C GLN A 80 -8.66 11.56 -2.07
N VAL A 81 -9.37 11.56 -3.19
CA VAL A 81 -9.78 10.35 -3.89
C VAL A 81 -8.78 10.04 -4.99
N ILE A 82 -8.08 8.92 -4.85
CA ILE A 82 -7.13 8.35 -5.80
C ILE A 82 -7.91 7.52 -6.82
N ARG A 83 -7.71 7.77 -8.12
CA ARG A 83 -8.39 7.11 -9.24
C ARG A 83 -7.41 6.31 -10.11
N PRO A 84 -7.90 5.47 -11.05
CA PRO A 84 -7.03 4.69 -11.92
C PRO A 84 -6.05 5.57 -12.70
N GLY A 85 -4.76 5.26 -12.59
CA GLY A 85 -3.65 6.03 -13.19
C GLY A 85 -3.04 7.08 -12.26
N ASP A 86 -3.68 7.40 -11.14
CA ASP A 86 -3.14 8.36 -10.18
C ASP A 86 -1.99 7.75 -9.34
N VAL A 87 -1.15 8.66 -8.84
CA VAL A 87 -0.16 8.37 -7.80
C VAL A 87 -0.48 9.24 -6.59
N ASN A 88 -0.64 8.62 -5.43
CA ASN A 88 -0.55 9.31 -4.15
C ASN A 88 0.84 9.11 -3.55
N TRP A 89 1.54 10.20 -3.25
CA TRP A 89 2.86 10.18 -2.62
C TRP A 89 2.79 10.96 -1.31
N MET A 90 2.70 10.25 -0.19
CA MET A 90 2.67 10.84 1.15
C MET A 90 4.04 10.68 1.82
N THR A 91 4.64 11.77 2.26
CA THR A 91 5.92 11.74 3.00
C THR A 91 5.66 11.92 4.49
N ALA A 92 5.89 10.88 5.29
CA ALA A 92 5.64 10.92 6.73
C ALA A 92 6.73 11.70 7.50
N GLY A 93 7.99 11.62 7.05
CA GLY A 93 9.09 12.34 7.68
C GLY A 93 9.25 11.98 9.16
N ARG A 94 8.99 12.94 10.06
CA ARG A 94 9.13 12.75 11.52
C ARG A 94 7.88 12.14 12.19
N GLY A 95 6.78 11.97 11.45
CA GLY A 95 5.48 11.56 11.98
C GLY A 95 4.41 12.59 11.69
#